data_AF-A0A7J9ZYF1-F1
#
_entry.id   AF-A0A7J9ZYF1-F1
#
_cell.length_a   1.000
_cell.length_b   1.000
_cell.length_c   1.000
_cell.angle_alpha   90.00
_cell.angle_beta   90.00
_cell.angle_gamma   90.00
#
_symmetry.space_group_name_H-M   'P 1'
#
loop_
_entity.id
_entity.type
_entity.pdbx_description
1 polymer ?
#
loop_
_entity_poly.entity_id
_entity_poly.type
_entity_poly.pdbx_seq_one_letter_code
_entity_poly.pdbx_strand_id
1 'polypeptide(L)'
;MTPEERSLRARIAVHIMWSRTPDRAARTRPARDNGPAAPSDSPYWLNKVDPDGRMSETDRLLAAESARKTYYLRLVKKGVAARRKGERSP
;
A
#
# COMPACT_ATOMS: atom_id res chain seq x y z
N MET A 1 5.04 -28.88 -7.46
CA MET A 1 4.26 -27.70 -7.88
C MET A 1 5.18 -26.77 -8.64
N THR A 2 4.95 -26.59 -9.94
CA THR A 2 5.70 -25.65 -10.78
C THR A 2 5.28 -24.19 -10.50
N PRO A 3 6.04 -23.18 -10.94
CA PRO A 3 5.63 -21.78 -10.85
C PRO A 3 4.26 -21.49 -11.49
N GLU A 4 3.95 -22.13 -12.62
CA GLU A 4 2.71 -22.00 -13.37
C GLU A 4 1.53 -22.59 -12.59
N GLU A 5 1.69 -23.79 -12.03
CA GLU A 5 0.69 -24.45 -11.17
C GLU A 5 0.41 -23.62 -9.92
N ARG A 6 1.45 -23.04 -9.30
CA ARG A 6 1.29 -22.14 -8.14
C ARG A 6 0.49 -20.88 -8.50
N SER A 7 0.77 -20.29 -9.66
CA SER A 7 0.06 -19.11 -10.17
C SER A 7 -1.42 -19.42 -10.43
N LEU A 8 -1.70 -20.54 -11.09
CA LEU A 8 -3.07 -20.99 -11.35
C LEU A 8 -3.85 -21.22 -10.04
N ARG A 9 -3.26 -21.92 -9.07
CA ARG A 9 -3.86 -22.14 -7.74
C ARG A 9 -4.17 -20.82 -7.02
N ALA A 10 -3.26 -19.85 -7.07
CA ALA A 10 -3.48 -18.54 -6.45
C ALA A 10 -4.66 -17.79 -7.10
N ARG A 11 -4.78 -17.83 -8.43
CA ARG A 11 -5.91 -17.22 -9.16
C ARG A 11 -7.24 -17.86 -8.78
N ILE A 12 -7.31 -19.19 -8.73
CA ILE A 12 -8.50 -19.94 -8.29
C ILE A 12 -8.91 -19.49 -6.89
N ALA A 13 -7.96 -19.44 -5.95
CA ALA A 13 -8.23 -19.02 -4.58
C ALA A 13 -8.78 -17.59 -4.48
N VAL A 14 -8.24 -16.65 -5.27
CA VAL A 14 -8.73 -15.26 -5.32
C VAL A 14 -10.16 -15.18 -5.84
N HIS A 15 -10.50 -15.91 -6.90
CA HIS A 15 -11.87 -15.92 -7.43
C HIS A 15 -12.87 -16.53 -6.44
N ILE A 16 -12.50 -17.63 -5.77
CA ILE A 16 -13.32 -18.23 -4.70
C ILE A 16 -13.53 -17.25 -3.54
N MET A 17 -12.47 -16.57 -3.13
CA MET A 17 -12.53 -15.58 -2.05
C MET A 17 -13.48 -14.43 -2.40
N TRP A 18 -13.41 -13.90 -3.62
CA TRP A 18 -14.27 -12.81 -4.06
C TRP A 18 -15.71 -13.23 -4.34
N SER A 19 -15.97 -14.48 -4.75
CA SER A 19 -17.35 -14.98 -4.88
C SER A 19 -18.05 -15.10 -3.52
N ARG A 20 -17.28 -15.33 -2.45
CA ARG A 20 -17.77 -15.39 -1.06
C ARG A 20 -17.77 -14.05 -0.33
N THR A 21 -17.37 -12.96 -0.99
CA THR A 21 -17.29 -11.62 -0.38
C THR A 21 -18.40 -10.74 -0.96
N PRO A 22 -19.58 -10.66 -0.29
CA PRO A 22 -20.70 -9.84 -0.75
C PRO A 22 -20.38 -8.34 -0.70
N ASP A 23 -19.71 -7.89 0.38
CA ASP A 23 -19.24 -6.51 0.52
C ASP A 23 -17.72 -6.42 0.32
N ARG A 24 -17.32 -6.02 -0.89
CA ARG A 24 -15.91 -5.85 -1.26
C ARG A 24 -15.27 -4.63 -0.59
N ALA A 25 -16.06 -3.59 -0.35
CA ALA A 25 -15.57 -2.36 0.28
C ALA A 25 -15.24 -2.62 1.75
N ALA A 26 -16.07 -3.38 2.47
CA ALA A 26 -15.82 -3.80 3.83
C ALA A 26 -14.58 -4.69 3.95
N ARG A 27 -14.39 -5.66 3.03
CA ARG A 27 -13.20 -6.53 3.06
C ARG A 27 -11.89 -5.76 2.96
N THR A 28 -11.85 -4.67 2.18
CA THR A 28 -10.62 -3.88 1.97
C THR A 28 -10.50 -2.67 2.90
N ARG A 29 -11.57 -2.29 3.61
CA ARG A 29 -11.61 -1.14 4.51
C ARG A 29 -10.48 -1.15 5.56
N PRO A 30 -10.19 -2.24 6.29
CA PRO A 30 -9.09 -2.24 7.26
C PRO A 30 -7.73 -1.86 6.67
N ALA A 31 -7.45 -2.30 5.44
CA ALA A 31 -6.20 -1.98 4.73
C ALA A 31 -6.17 -0.53 4.23
N ARG A 32 -7.33 0.04 3.88
CA ARG A 32 -7.45 1.46 3.50
C ARG A 32 -7.31 2.37 4.71
N ASP A 33 -7.84 1.98 5.86
CA ASP A 33 -7.90 2.83 7.04
C ASP A 33 -6.59 2.80 7.85
N ASN A 34 -5.87 1.66 7.85
CA ASN A 34 -4.66 1.45 8.67
C ASN A 34 -3.39 1.29 7.85
N GLY A 35 -3.40 1.72 6.59
CA GLY A 35 -2.30 1.52 5.66
C GLY A 35 -1.88 2.78 4.93
N PRO A 36 -0.90 2.67 4.02
CA PRO A 36 -0.43 3.81 3.22
C PRO A 36 -1.51 4.48 2.36
N ALA A 37 -2.61 3.78 2.08
CA ALA A 37 -3.74 4.32 1.34
C ALA A 37 -4.62 5.26 2.18
N ALA A 38 -4.45 5.29 3.50
CA ALA A 38 -5.21 6.14 4.39
C ALA A 38 -4.96 7.63 4.08
N PRO A 39 -5.95 8.50 4.38
CA PRO A 39 -5.78 9.95 4.39
C PRO A 39 -4.56 10.38 5.23
N SER A 40 -3.89 11.46 4.87
CA SER A 40 -2.66 11.91 5.54
C SER A 40 -2.88 12.31 7.00
N ASP A 41 -4.07 12.77 7.35
CA ASP A 41 -4.52 13.08 8.71
C ASP A 41 -4.93 11.83 9.51
N SER A 42 -4.79 10.62 8.96
CA SER A 42 -5.09 9.38 9.70
C SER A 42 -4.04 9.07 10.78
N PRO A 43 -4.43 8.35 11.86
CA PRO A 43 -3.51 7.90 12.89
C PRO A 43 -2.30 7.12 12.36
N TYR A 44 -2.47 6.37 11.25
CA TYR A 44 -1.37 5.65 10.61
C TYR A 44 -0.23 6.58 10.18
N TRP A 45 -0.53 7.72 9.56
CA TRP A 45 0.50 8.67 9.11
C TRP A 45 0.96 9.59 10.23
N LEU A 46 0.03 10.09 11.05
CA LEU A 46 0.34 10.97 12.18
C LEU A 46 1.29 10.32 13.19
N ASN A 47 1.07 9.05 13.55
CA ASN A 47 1.95 8.32 14.46
C ASN A 47 3.30 7.96 13.82
N LYS A 48 3.37 7.93 12.49
CA LYS A 48 4.59 7.60 11.75
C LYS A 48 5.55 8.77 11.68
N VAL A 49 5.02 9.99 11.63
CA VAL A 49 5.83 11.22 11.55
C VAL A 49 6.09 11.84 12.92
N ASP A 50 5.15 11.66 13.86
CA ASP A 50 5.26 12.19 15.21
C ASP A 50 4.64 11.20 16.22
N PRO A 51 5.37 10.14 16.59
CA PRO A 51 4.90 9.13 17.54
C PRO A 51 4.76 9.69 18.97
N ASP A 52 5.56 10.70 19.31
CA ASP A 52 5.63 11.28 20.65
C ASP A 52 4.77 12.55 20.81
N GLY A 53 4.12 13.01 19.73
CA GLY A 53 3.22 14.16 19.75
C GLY A 53 3.91 15.50 20.04
N ARG A 54 5.15 15.68 19.56
CA ARG A 54 5.96 16.90 19.85
C ARG A 54 5.73 18.01 18.84
N MET A 55 5.18 17.72 17.67
CA MET A 55 4.93 18.72 16.63
C MET A 55 3.68 19.53 16.94
N SER A 56 3.61 20.77 16.42
CA SER A 56 2.33 21.47 16.33
C SER A 56 1.39 20.70 15.39
N GLU A 57 0.08 20.83 15.57
CA GLU A 57 -0.90 20.12 14.73
C GLU A 57 -0.71 20.42 13.24
N THR A 58 -0.47 21.70 12.90
CA THR A 58 -0.23 22.12 11.52
C THR A 58 1.02 21.47 10.93
N ASP A 59 2.14 21.49 11.67
CA ASP A 59 3.39 20.90 11.19
C ASP A 59 3.28 19.38 11.07
N ARG A 60 2.54 18.75 11.99
CA ARG A 60 2.28 17.31 11.99
C ARG A 60 1.51 16.89 10.75
N LEU A 61 0.48 17.64 10.36
CA LEU A 61 -0.31 17.38 9.16
C LEU A 61 0.52 17.54 7.88
N LEU A 62 1.33 18.61 7.79
CA LEU A 62 2.25 18.84 6.67
C LEU A 62 3.30 17.73 6.55
N ALA A 63 3.85 17.28 7.68
CA ALA A 63 4.79 16.16 7.73
C ALA A 63 4.11 14.86 7.28
N ALA A 64 2.89 14.58 7.73
CA ALA A 64 2.13 13.39 7.37
C ALA A 64 1.79 13.34 5.87
N GLU A 65 1.39 14.48 5.28
CA GLU A 65 1.18 14.60 3.84
C GLU A 65 2.48 14.32 3.06
N SER A 66 3.60 14.90 3.51
CA SER A 66 4.92 14.69 2.90
C SER A 66 5.38 13.24 3.00
N ALA A 67 5.14 12.57 4.13
CA ALA A 67 5.43 11.16 4.32
C ALA A 67 4.61 10.27 3.38
N ARG A 68 3.32 10.57 3.21
CA ARG A 68 2.44 9.88 2.27
C ARG A 68 2.93 10.03 0.83
N LYS A 69 3.24 11.26 0.39
CA LYS A 69 3.81 11.51 -0.95
C LYS A 69 5.11 10.74 -1.16
N THR A 70 6.01 10.78 -0.18
CA THR A 70 7.30 10.07 -0.22
C THR A 70 7.14 8.56 -0.39
N TYR A 71 6.17 7.96 0.30
CA TYR A 71 5.89 6.53 0.17
C TYR A 71 5.55 6.13 -1.27
N TYR A 72 4.66 6.87 -1.94
CA TYR A 72 4.28 6.58 -3.31
C TYR A 72 5.41 6.87 -4.30
N LEU A 73 6.20 7.93 -4.08
CA LEU A 73 7.40 8.19 -4.89
C LEU A 73 8.42 7.04 -4.81
N ARG A 74 8.61 6.44 -3.63
CA ARG A 74 9.46 5.26 -3.46
C ARG A 74 8.91 4.06 -4.23
N LEU A 75 7.59 3.86 -4.25
CA LEU A 75 6.95 2.77 -5.02
C LEU A 75 7.18 2.97 -6.53
N VAL A 76 6.96 4.18 -7.03
CA VAL A 76 7.20 4.53 -8.44
C VAL A 76 8.68 4.32 -8.81
N LYS A 77 9.61 4.82 -7.99
CA LYS A 77 11.06 4.63 -8.21
C LYS A 77 11.43 3.16 -8.34
N LYS A 78 10.89 2.29 -7.47
CA LYS A 78 11.10 0.84 -7.54
C LYS A 78 10.50 0.22 -8.80
N GLY A 79 9.30 0.62 -9.19
CA GLY A 79 8.65 0.15 -10.42
C GLY A 79 9.43 0.51 -11.69
N VAL A 80 9.93 1.74 -11.77
CA VAL A 80 10.79 2.18 -12.90
C VAL A 80 12.08 1.37 -12.96
N ALA A 81 12.74 1.15 -11.81
CA ALA A 81 13.96 0.35 -11.76
C ALA A 81 13.74 -1.11 -12.22
N ALA A 82 12.62 -1.72 -11.84
CA ALA A 82 12.30 -3.09 -12.23
C ALA A 82 12.09 -3.23 -13.75
N ARG A 83 11.38 -2.29 -14.38
CA ARG A 83 11.16 -2.28 -15.84
C ARG A 83 12.47 -2.14 -16.62
N ARG A 84 13.31 -1.18 -16.21
CA ARG A 84 14.64 -0.97 -16.81
C ARG A 84 15.53 -2.21 -16.73
N LYS A 85 15.40 -3.01 -15.66
CA LYS A 85 16.14 -4.27 -15.54
C LYS A 85 15.63 -5.31 -16.53
N GLY A 86 14.31 -5.42 -16.70
CA GLY A 86 13.70 -6.35 -17.67
C GLY A 86 14.07 -6.04 -19.12
N GLU A 87 14.15 -4.76 -19.48
CA GLU A 87 14.60 -4.31 -20.82
C GLU A 87 16.09 -4.59 -21.09
N ARG A 88 16.90 -4.72 -20.04
CA ARG A 88 18.35 -4.94 -20.12
C ARG A 88 18.75 -6.41 -19.96
N SER A 89 17.78 -7.31 -19.76
CA SER A 89 18.02 -8.74 -19.75
C SER A 89 17.89 -9.28 -21.19
N PRO A 90 18.86 -10.08 -21.68
CA PRO A 90 18.87 -10.62 -23.04
C PRO A 90 17.71 -11.59 -23.31
#